data_AF-R0LN91-F1
#
_entry.id   AF-R0LN91-F1
#
_cell.length_a   1.000
_cell.length_b   1.000
_cell.length_c   1.000
_cell.angle_alpha   90.00
_cell.angle_beta   90.00
_cell.angle_gamma   90.00
#
_symmetry.space_group_name_H-M   'P 1'
#
loop_
_entity.id
_entity.type
_entity.pdbx_description
1 polymer ?
#
loop_
_entity_poly.entity_id
_entity_poly.type
_entity_poly.pdbx_seq_one_letter_code
_entity_poly.pdbx_strand_id
1 'polypeptide(L)'
;QVCTSCTPNREYVRVFDVTERTALHRHHTGRMCHKCGSQLRDTIVHFGEKGTLTQPLNWEAATEAASKADVILCLGSSLKVLKKYPRLWCMSKPPTRRPKLYIVNLQWTPKDDLAALKLHGRCDEVMRLLMEELGLDIP
;
A
#
# COMPACT_ATOMS: atom_id res chain seq x y z
N GLN A 1 -9.07 12.26 3.49
CA GLN A 1 -10.53 12.10 3.77
C GLN A 1 -11.30 12.24 2.46
N VAL A 2 -12.50 11.67 2.36
CA VAL A 2 -13.28 11.58 1.12
C VAL A 2 -14.77 11.87 1.34
N CYS A 3 -15.43 12.39 0.30
CA CYS A 3 -16.88 12.47 0.22
C CYS A 3 -17.40 11.33 -0.65
N THR A 4 -18.17 10.41 -0.08
CA THR A 4 -18.79 9.28 -0.78
C THR A 4 -20.20 9.57 -1.31
N SER A 5 -20.75 10.76 -1.03
CA SER A 5 -22.05 11.20 -1.54
C SER A 5 -21.95 11.95 -2.88
N CYS A 6 -20.74 12.33 -3.30
CA CYS A 6 -20.51 12.95 -4.60
C CYS A 6 -20.23 11.88 -5.65
N THR A 7 -20.64 12.13 -6.90
CA THR A 7 -20.24 11.30 -8.05
C THR A 7 -19.45 12.16 -9.05
N PRO A 8 -18.19 11.83 -9.35
CA PRO A 8 -17.36 10.84 -8.63
C PRO A 8 -17.10 11.28 -7.18
N ASN A 9 -16.63 10.32 -6.35
CA ASN A 9 -16.19 10.61 -4.98
C ASN A 9 -15.20 11.78 -5.00
N ARG A 10 -15.28 12.65 -3.99
CA ARG A 10 -14.39 13.82 -3.91
C ARG A 10 -13.35 13.64 -2.82
N GLU A 11 -12.09 13.75 -3.18
CA GLU A 11 -10.95 13.54 -2.29
C GLU A 11 -10.45 14.86 -1.72
N TYR A 12 -10.04 14.81 -0.45
CA TYR A 12 -9.45 15.93 0.27
C TYR A 12 -8.18 15.45 0.96
N VAL A 13 -7.03 15.79 0.38
CA VAL A 13 -5.71 15.61 0.99
C VAL A 13 -5.50 16.72 2.01
N ARG A 14 -5.10 16.35 3.24
CA ARG A 14 -4.87 17.29 4.33
C ARG A 14 -3.46 17.11 4.85
N VAL A 15 -2.85 18.20 5.29
CA VAL A 15 -1.51 18.23 5.90
C VAL A 15 -1.52 17.90 7.39
N PHE A 16 -2.69 17.58 7.94
CA PHE A 16 -2.91 17.24 9.35
C PHE A 16 -3.76 15.98 9.44
N ASP A 17 -3.72 15.33 10.60
CA ASP A 17 -4.47 14.10 10.85
C ASP A 17 -5.99 14.37 10.85
N VAL A 18 -6.73 13.57 10.09
CA VAL A 18 -8.19 13.65 9.96
C VAL A 18 -8.90 12.56 10.79
N THR A 19 -8.13 11.72 11.48
CA THR A 19 -8.60 10.50 12.15
C THR A 19 -8.87 10.65 13.65
N GLU A 20 -8.68 11.86 14.21
CA GLU A 20 -8.87 12.17 15.64
C GLU A 20 -10.25 11.78 16.20
N ARG A 21 -11.28 11.71 15.34
CA ARG A 21 -12.67 11.36 15.71
C ARG A 21 -13.16 10.05 15.09
N THR A 22 -12.27 9.31 14.46
CA THR A 22 -12.60 8.08 13.72
C THR A 22 -12.10 6.85 14.48
N ALA A 23 -12.75 5.72 14.27
CA ALA A 23 -12.41 4.45 14.88
C ALA A 23 -12.94 3.30 14.01
N LEU A 24 -12.69 2.06 14.44
CA LEU A 24 -13.30 0.87 13.85
C LEU A 24 -14.82 1.07 13.68
N HIS A 25 -15.30 0.90 12.45
CA HIS A 25 -16.68 1.08 12.01
C HIS A 25 -17.25 2.50 12.15
N ARG A 26 -16.43 3.49 12.51
CA ARG A 26 -16.80 4.91 12.65
C ARG A 26 -15.83 5.78 11.88
N HIS A 27 -16.20 6.11 10.64
CA HIS A 27 -15.30 6.86 9.76
C HIS A 27 -15.64 8.34 9.58
N HIS A 28 -16.69 8.87 10.22
CA HIS A 28 -17.05 10.28 10.05
C HIS A 28 -16.02 11.18 10.73
N THR A 29 -15.36 12.01 9.93
CA THR A 29 -14.30 12.94 10.38
C THR A 29 -14.84 14.17 11.12
N GLY A 30 -16.16 14.36 11.14
CA GLY A 30 -16.83 15.57 11.64
C GLY A 30 -16.73 16.79 10.71
N ARG A 31 -16.10 16.65 9.53
CA ARG A 31 -15.96 17.73 8.53
C ARG A 31 -16.97 17.55 7.39
N MET A 32 -17.27 18.64 6.69
CA MET A 32 -18.28 18.68 5.64
C MET A 32 -17.67 18.82 4.24
N CYS A 33 -18.28 18.17 3.25
CA CYS A 33 -17.91 18.30 1.86
C CYS A 33 -18.24 19.70 1.35
N HIS A 34 -17.25 20.39 0.77
CA HIS A 34 -17.43 21.74 0.23
C HIS A 34 -18.34 21.79 -1.01
N LYS A 35 -18.67 20.63 -1.61
CA LYS A 35 -19.55 20.53 -2.79
C LYS A 35 -21.01 20.31 -2.42
N CYS A 36 -21.27 19.28 -1.61
CA CYS A 36 -22.62 18.78 -1.35
C CYS A 36 -23.05 18.87 0.11
N GLY A 37 -22.19 19.36 1.01
CA GLY A 37 -22.49 19.48 2.44
C GLY A 37 -22.51 18.16 3.22
N SER A 38 -22.35 17.00 2.58
CA SER A 38 -22.36 15.70 3.26
C SER A 38 -21.10 15.43 4.09
N GLN A 39 -21.20 14.52 5.08
CA GLN A 39 -20.09 14.18 5.97
C GLN A 39 -18.91 13.55 5.24
N LEU A 40 -17.71 14.06 5.52
CA LEU A 40 -16.46 13.49 5.04
C LEU A 40 -16.05 12.31 5.90
N ARG A 41 -15.50 11.29 5.23
CA ARG A 41 -15.03 10.06 5.85
C ARG A 41 -13.51 9.96 5.77
N ASP A 42 -12.85 9.36 6.75
CA ASP A 42 -11.45 8.97 6.58
C ASP A 42 -11.33 7.80 5.58
N THR A 43 -10.10 7.43 5.28
CA THR A 43 -9.78 6.37 4.30
C THR A 43 -9.01 5.22 4.93
N ILE A 44 -8.96 5.16 6.26
CA ILE A 44 -8.28 4.10 7.00
C ILE A 44 -9.14 2.85 6.95
N VAL A 45 -8.50 1.71 6.67
CA VAL A 45 -9.14 0.40 6.75
C VAL A 45 -8.61 -0.26 8.01
N HIS A 46 -9.45 -0.35 9.05
CA HIS A 46 -9.05 -1.02 10.28
C HIS A 46 -9.07 -2.54 10.12
N PHE A 47 -8.38 -3.25 11.01
CA PHE A 47 -8.49 -4.71 11.08
C PHE A 47 -9.95 -5.12 11.35
N GLY A 48 -10.44 -6.08 10.56
CA GLY A 48 -11.84 -6.50 10.59
C GLY A 48 -12.73 -5.78 9.56
N GLU A 49 -12.19 -4.77 8.86
CA GLU A 49 -12.93 -4.03 7.83
C GLU A 49 -12.53 -4.43 6.41
N LYS A 50 -13.44 -4.15 5.49
CA LYS A 50 -13.18 -4.22 4.06
C LYS A 50 -13.20 -2.81 3.49
N GLY A 51 -12.09 -2.39 2.88
CA GLY A 51 -12.03 -1.14 2.14
C GLY A 51 -13.00 -1.16 0.96
N THR A 52 -13.90 -0.19 0.89
CA THR A 52 -14.94 -0.08 -0.16
C THR A 52 -14.69 1.06 -1.15
N LEU A 53 -13.70 1.91 -0.87
CA LEU A 53 -13.38 3.06 -1.69
C LEU A 53 -12.51 2.66 -2.89
N THR A 54 -12.86 3.11 -4.10
CA THR A 54 -11.98 2.96 -5.27
C THR A 54 -10.71 3.79 -5.11
N GLN A 55 -10.84 5.07 -4.77
CA GLN A 55 -9.72 5.94 -4.42
C GLN A 55 -9.84 6.36 -2.95
N PRO A 56 -8.74 6.39 -2.19
CA PRO A 56 -7.35 6.19 -2.62
C PRO A 56 -6.84 4.73 -2.57
N LEU A 57 -7.71 3.74 -2.29
CA LEU A 57 -7.24 2.35 -2.06
C LEU A 57 -6.71 1.66 -3.32
N ASN A 58 -7.33 1.95 -4.47
CA ASN A 58 -6.96 1.54 -5.82
C ASN A 58 -6.45 0.08 -5.96
N TRP A 59 -7.18 -0.85 -5.34
CA TRP A 59 -6.75 -2.25 -5.24
C TRP A 59 -6.70 -2.98 -6.59
N GLU A 60 -7.54 -2.55 -7.53
CA GLU A 60 -7.56 -3.07 -8.89
C GLU A 60 -6.25 -2.77 -9.63
N ALA A 61 -5.83 -1.50 -9.65
CA ALA A 61 -4.56 -1.12 -10.29
C ALA A 61 -3.36 -1.79 -9.61
N ALA A 62 -3.36 -1.92 -8.28
CA ALA A 62 -2.30 -2.63 -7.56
C ALA A 62 -2.21 -4.11 -7.98
N THR A 63 -3.36 -4.77 -8.13
CA THR A 63 -3.43 -6.16 -8.57
C THR A 63 -2.99 -6.32 -10.03
N GLU A 64 -3.41 -5.40 -10.90
CA GLU A 64 -3.04 -5.39 -12.31
C GLU A 64 -1.53 -5.18 -12.49
N ALA A 65 -0.95 -4.20 -11.80
CA ALA A 65 0.49 -3.95 -11.81
C ALA A 65 1.27 -5.18 -11.33
N ALA A 66 0.85 -5.79 -10.21
CA ALA A 66 1.47 -7.02 -9.71
C ALA A 66 1.38 -8.16 -10.73
N SER A 67 0.29 -8.26 -11.48
CA SER A 67 0.11 -9.29 -12.51
C SER A 67 1.04 -9.13 -13.72
N LYS A 68 1.51 -7.90 -13.99
CA LYS A 68 2.41 -7.56 -15.10
C LYS A 68 3.88 -7.50 -14.66
N ALA A 69 4.14 -7.49 -13.36
CA ALA A 69 5.48 -7.36 -12.81
C ALA A 69 6.33 -8.62 -13.04
N ASP A 70 7.59 -8.39 -13.39
CA ASP A 70 8.67 -9.41 -13.40
C ASP A 70 9.50 -9.38 -12.10
N VAL A 71 9.42 -8.26 -11.36
CA VAL A 71 10.13 -8.03 -10.10
C VAL A 71 9.18 -7.37 -9.09
N ILE A 72 9.23 -7.84 -7.84
CA ILE A 72 8.60 -7.18 -6.70
C ILE A 72 9.69 -6.82 -5.69
N LEU A 73 9.80 -5.55 -5.34
CA LEU A 73 10.68 -5.05 -4.29
C LEU A 73 9.83 -4.63 -3.08
N CYS A 74 10.07 -5.26 -1.93
CA CYS A 74 9.43 -4.92 -0.66
C CYS A 74 10.40 -4.12 0.22
N LEU A 75 10.04 -2.91 0.60
CA LEU A 75 10.83 -2.01 1.44
C LEU A 75 10.14 -1.81 2.79
N GLY A 76 10.82 -2.13 3.89
CA GLY A 76 10.40 -1.74 5.25
C GLY A 76 9.07 -2.33 5.71
N SER A 77 8.59 -3.41 5.08
CA SER A 77 7.34 -4.08 5.46
C SER A 77 7.61 -5.43 6.10
N SER A 78 6.97 -5.71 7.24
CA SER A 78 6.99 -7.04 7.85
C SER A 78 6.21 -8.09 7.04
N LEU A 79 5.44 -7.67 6.04
CA LEU A 79 4.56 -8.50 5.21
C LEU A 79 3.54 -9.35 5.99
N LYS A 80 3.34 -9.13 7.30
CA LYS A 80 2.44 -9.92 8.15
C LYS A 80 0.98 -9.88 7.68
N VAL A 81 0.55 -8.71 7.19
CA VAL A 81 -0.78 -8.51 6.59
C VAL A 81 -0.77 -8.97 5.13
N LEU A 82 0.18 -8.45 4.34
CA LEU A 82 0.24 -8.65 2.90
C LEU A 82 0.45 -10.12 2.48
N LYS A 83 1.04 -10.97 3.34
CA LYS A 83 1.22 -12.41 3.04
C LYS A 83 -0.06 -13.12 2.64
N LYS A 84 -1.22 -12.66 3.15
CA LYS A 84 -2.54 -13.25 2.89
C LYS A 84 -3.21 -12.76 1.59
N TYR A 85 -2.55 -11.94 0.78
CA TYR A 85 -3.10 -11.36 -0.45
C TYR A 85 -2.51 -12.05 -1.69
N PRO A 86 -3.03 -13.22 -2.11
CA PRO A 86 -2.40 -14.07 -3.13
C PRO A 86 -2.26 -13.38 -4.49
N ARG A 87 -3.15 -12.43 -4.81
CA ARG A 87 -3.12 -11.68 -6.07
C ARG A 87 -1.88 -10.79 -6.21
N LEU A 88 -1.40 -10.19 -5.12
CA LEU A 88 -0.17 -9.40 -5.13
C LEU A 88 1.07 -10.25 -5.42
N TRP A 89 1.03 -11.53 -5.06
CA TRP A 89 2.17 -12.44 -5.16
C TRP A 89 2.09 -13.36 -6.38
N CYS A 90 1.16 -13.10 -7.30
CA CYS A 90 0.92 -13.92 -8.49
C CYS A 90 0.80 -15.43 -8.16
N MET A 91 0.16 -15.79 -7.04
CA MET A 91 0.12 -17.20 -6.59
C MET A 91 -0.62 -18.13 -7.56
N SER A 92 -1.48 -17.57 -8.43
CA SER A 92 -2.15 -18.28 -9.51
C SER A 92 -1.22 -18.68 -10.67
N LYS A 93 -0.03 -18.07 -10.77
CA LYS A 93 0.98 -18.44 -11.77
C LYS A 93 1.86 -19.59 -11.24
N PRO A 94 2.37 -20.47 -12.12
CA PRO A 94 3.43 -21.42 -11.76
C PRO A 94 4.64 -20.70 -11.15
N PRO A 95 5.37 -21.31 -10.20
CA PRO A 95 6.52 -20.67 -9.53
C PRO A 95 7.55 -20.06 -10.51
N THR A 96 7.81 -20.71 -11.64
CA THR A 96 8.73 -20.25 -12.68
C THR A 96 8.27 -18.99 -13.42
N ARG A 97 6.99 -18.65 -13.34
CA ARG A 97 6.38 -17.46 -13.97
C ARG A 97 5.98 -16.39 -12.96
N ARG A 98 6.39 -16.55 -11.70
CA ARG A 98 6.17 -15.53 -10.66
C ARG A 98 7.27 -14.48 -10.73
N PRO A 99 6.98 -13.22 -10.37
CA PRO A 99 8.00 -12.19 -10.28
C PRO A 99 9.07 -12.57 -9.26
N LYS A 100 10.31 -12.17 -9.53
CA LYS A 100 11.41 -12.28 -8.56
C LYS A 100 11.12 -11.34 -7.39
N LEU A 101 11.10 -11.91 -6.19
CA LEU A 101 10.84 -11.15 -4.96
C LEU A 101 12.15 -10.73 -4.31
N TYR A 102 12.30 -9.44 -4.06
CA TYR A 102 13.41 -8.84 -3.32
C TYR A 102 12.86 -8.17 -2.07
N ILE A 103 13.53 -8.35 -0.93
CA ILE A 103 13.05 -7.83 0.35
C ILE A 103 14.18 -7.06 1.03
N VAL A 104 13.90 -5.82 1.42
CA VAL A 104 14.75 -5.01 2.29
C VAL A 104 14.00 -4.77 3.59
N ASN A 105 14.44 -5.45 4.65
CA ASN A 105 13.83 -5.28 5.97
C ASN A 105 14.81 -5.69 7.07
N LEU A 106 14.84 -4.94 8.17
CA LEU A 106 15.70 -5.26 9.31
C LEU A 106 15.29 -6.58 9.99
N GLN A 107 13.99 -6.86 10.03
CA GLN A 107 13.42 -8.01 10.71
C GLN A 107 13.03 -9.14 9.73
N TRP A 108 12.76 -10.32 10.28
CA TRP A 108 12.19 -11.45 9.54
C TRP A 108 10.86 -11.11 8.87
N THR A 109 10.61 -11.69 7.69
CA THR A 109 9.31 -11.62 7.00
C THR A 109 8.80 -13.02 6.63
N PRO A 110 7.48 -13.23 6.58
CA PRO A 110 6.86 -14.51 6.21
C PRO A 110 7.06 -14.91 4.74
N LYS A 111 7.77 -14.11 3.94
CA LYS A 111 8.06 -14.39 2.52
C LYS A 111 9.56 -14.50 2.25
N ASP A 112 10.40 -14.52 3.29
CA ASP A 112 11.86 -14.61 3.15
C ASP A 112 12.27 -15.85 2.33
N ASP A 113 11.66 -17.02 2.59
CA ASP A 113 11.96 -18.28 1.88
C ASP A 113 11.55 -18.25 0.39
N LEU A 114 10.70 -17.30 -0.02
CA LEU A 114 10.28 -17.11 -1.40
C LEU A 114 11.06 -15.98 -2.10
N ALA A 115 11.89 -15.25 -1.36
CA ALA A 115 12.66 -14.13 -1.90
C ALA A 115 13.88 -14.66 -2.66
N ALA A 116 14.15 -14.06 -3.82
CA ALA A 116 15.40 -14.27 -4.56
C ALA A 116 16.59 -13.67 -3.81
N LEU A 117 16.37 -12.56 -3.10
CA LEU A 117 17.36 -11.93 -2.23
C LEU A 117 16.65 -11.18 -1.10
N LYS A 118 17.19 -11.33 0.10
CA LYS A 118 16.81 -10.55 1.27
C LYS A 118 18.02 -9.77 1.79
N LEU A 119 17.83 -8.47 1.96
CA LEU A 119 18.80 -7.57 2.57
C LEU A 119 18.33 -7.15 3.97
N HIS A 120 19.17 -7.43 4.96
CA HIS A 120 18.98 -7.00 6.34
C HIS A 120 19.59 -5.61 6.55
N GLY A 121 18.89 -4.57 6.11
CA GLY A 121 19.40 -3.20 6.15
C GLY A 121 18.31 -2.15 6.28
N ARG A 122 18.71 -0.92 6.62
CA ARG A 122 17.84 0.25 6.56
C ARG A 122 17.53 0.55 5.09
N CYS A 123 16.26 0.84 4.78
CA CYS A 123 15.84 1.08 3.41
C CYS A 123 16.60 2.23 2.77
N ASP A 124 16.77 3.34 3.49
CA ASP A 124 17.48 4.53 2.97
C ASP A 124 18.92 4.20 2.54
N GLU A 125 19.64 3.39 3.33
CA GLU A 125 21.02 3.03 3.00
C GLU A 125 21.11 2.09 1.79
N VAL A 126 20.21 1.11 1.73
CA VAL A 126 20.14 0.19 0.57
C VAL A 126 19.75 0.94 -0.69
N MET A 127 18.77 1.85 -0.60
CA MET A 127 18.34 2.66 -1.74
C MET A 127 19.43 3.64 -2.17
N ARG A 128 20.19 4.23 -1.25
CA ARG A 128 21.35 5.07 -1.56
C ARG A 128 22.39 4.31 -2.40
N LEU A 129 22.80 3.13 -1.93
CA LEU A 129 23.76 2.28 -2.66
C LEU A 129 23.20 1.82 -4.02
N LEU A 130 21.91 1.50 -4.09
CA LEU A 130 21.27 1.12 -5.35
C LEU A 130 21.26 2.28 -6.35
N MET A 131 20.95 3.49 -5.90
CA MET A 131 20.92 4.68 -6.75
C MET A 131 22.32 5.03 -7.26
N GLU A 132 23.35 4.87 -6.42
CA GLU A 132 24.77 5.00 -6.80
C GLU A 132 25.16 4.01 -7.91
N GLU A 133 24.80 2.72 -7.74
CA GLU A 133 25.05 1.67 -8.74
C GLU A 133 24.29 1.92 -10.06
N LEU A 134 23.09 2.50 -9.98
CA LEU A 134 22.29 2.87 -11.15
C LEU A 134 22.76 4.17 -11.82
N GLY A 135 23.68 4.93 -11.20
CA GLY A 135 24.09 6.24 -11.68
C GLY A 135 22.95 7.27 -11.66
N LEU A 136 22.06 7.19 -10.67
CA LEU A 136 20.90 8.07 -10.51
C LEU A 136 21.03 8.92 -9.25
N ASP A 137 20.80 10.23 -9.38
CA ASP A 137 20.75 11.13 -8.23
C ASP A 137 19.43 10.99 -7.48
N ILE A 138 19.50 11.10 -6.15
CA ILE A 138 18.32 11.18 -5.28
C ILE A 138 17.88 12.66 -5.22
N PRO A 139 16.63 13.00 -5.64
CA PRO A 139 16.13 14.37 -5.65
C PRO A 139 16.04 15.05 -4.27
#